data_AF-A0A1F5N5F0-F1
#
_entry.id   AF-A0A1F5N5F0-F1
#
_cell.length_a   1.000
_cell.length_b   1.000
_cell.length_c   1.000
_cell.angle_alpha   90.00
_cell.angle_beta   90.00
_cell.angle_gamma   90.00
#
_symmetry.space_group_name_H-M   'P 1'
#
loop_
_entity.id
_entity.type
_entity.pdbx_description
1 polymer ?
#
loop_
_entity_poly.entity_id
_entity_poly.type
_entity_poly.pdbx_seq_one_letter_code
_entity_poly.pdbx_strand_id
1 'polypeptide(L)'
;MNIKYQMLAVGFIAFALIFLQPAYAFSCLDNDSNYYQTKGLASTPQLNRDLKKTDAGKCVIDPKATFAPYKIPSYADLKSVYFDQSKSTRKSTLSSNANQGNITDSIGNDATTELDRLIYVNGSVTITGNGFLNAKPVIPIIIFTNNDLTINNNIDFAHNSSNGGLVFVVGGNVNIHKDVTQIDAVIIAQGNIYTAGSGCSHSSPVSSQPLTVNGSLITLADDKTVKFCRKLDNNSEPAEKIIHQPKYLVILRNLMSDTLQKWSEIQ
;
A
#
# COMPACT_ATOMS: atom_id res chain seq x y z
N MET A 1 -28.91 15.28 61.76
CA MET A 1 -28.44 14.38 60.68
C MET A 1 -28.33 15.22 59.42
N ASN A 2 -27.20 15.90 59.25
CA ASN A 2 -26.98 16.92 58.21
C ASN A 2 -26.06 16.35 57.13
N ILE A 3 -26.63 16.11 55.94
CA ILE A 3 -25.91 15.60 54.78
C ILE A 3 -25.29 16.78 54.03
N LYS A 4 -23.97 16.72 53.89
CA LYS A 4 -23.13 17.56 53.04
C LYS A 4 -23.52 17.35 51.57
N TYR A 5 -23.75 18.43 50.83
CA TYR A 5 -23.63 18.43 49.37
C TYR A 5 -22.57 19.44 48.96
N GLN A 6 -21.44 18.91 48.51
CA GLN A 6 -20.40 19.66 47.83
C GLN A 6 -20.90 20.05 46.43
N MET A 7 -20.90 21.35 46.14
CA MET A 7 -20.87 21.85 44.77
C MET A 7 -19.46 21.60 44.23
N LEU A 8 -19.33 20.65 43.30
CA LEU A 8 -18.10 20.44 42.54
C LEU A 8 -18.18 21.26 41.25
N ALA A 9 -17.15 22.06 41.04
CA ALA A 9 -17.04 23.06 40.00
C ALA A 9 -17.14 22.48 38.58
N VAL A 10 -18.01 23.08 37.77
CA VAL A 10 -17.97 23.04 36.31
C VAL A 10 -16.78 23.91 35.87
N GLY A 11 -15.77 23.29 35.28
CA GLY A 11 -14.57 24.01 34.82
C GLY A 11 -13.88 23.31 33.66
N PHE A 12 -14.05 23.87 32.47
CA PHE A 12 -13.11 23.83 31.34
C PHE A 12 -12.69 22.44 30.79
N ILE A 13 -13.54 21.85 29.95
CA ILE A 13 -13.10 20.95 28.86
C ILE A 13 -13.37 21.67 27.54
N ALA A 14 -12.54 22.67 27.23
CA ALA A 14 -12.56 23.37 25.95
C ALA A 14 -11.23 24.11 25.76
N PHE A 15 -10.13 23.39 25.49
CA PHE A 15 -8.99 23.89 24.70
C PHE A 15 -7.89 22.81 24.59
N ALA A 16 -7.94 21.97 23.57
CA ALA A 16 -6.78 21.30 22.95
C ALA A 16 -7.19 20.47 21.70
N LEU A 17 -8.02 21.05 20.83
CA LEU A 17 -8.16 20.64 19.43
C LEU A 17 -7.41 21.64 18.53
N ILE A 18 -6.22 22.05 18.97
CA ILE A 18 -5.35 22.93 18.21
C ILE A 18 -4.49 22.04 17.32
N PHE A 19 -4.86 21.98 16.04
CA PHE A 19 -3.99 21.76 14.89
C PHE A 19 -2.82 20.78 15.08
N LEU A 20 -3.08 19.49 14.84
CA LEU A 20 -2.04 18.62 14.28
C LEU A 20 -1.76 19.10 12.86
N GLN A 21 -0.89 20.10 12.72
CA GLN A 21 -0.31 20.43 11.43
C GLN A 21 0.59 19.26 11.00
N PRO A 22 0.57 18.85 9.72
CA PRO A 22 1.48 17.83 9.25
C PRO A 22 2.92 18.29 9.43
N ALA A 23 3.72 17.52 10.18
CA ALA A 23 5.16 17.69 10.18
C ALA A 23 5.68 17.09 8.87
N TYR A 24 6.15 17.94 7.96
CA TYR A 24 6.82 17.50 6.74
C TYR A 24 8.17 16.88 7.10
N ALA A 25 8.43 15.67 6.60
CA ALA A 25 9.79 15.13 6.54
C ALA A 25 10.57 15.93 5.48
N PHE A 26 11.51 16.76 5.91
CA PHE A 26 12.37 17.51 5.01
C PHE A 26 13.64 16.70 4.71
N SER A 27 13.99 16.55 3.42
CA SER A 27 15.24 15.93 3.00
C SER A 27 16.44 16.79 3.42
N CYS A 28 17.42 16.19 4.09
CA CYS A 28 18.71 16.83 4.32
C CYS A 28 19.45 16.96 2.98
N LEU A 29 19.29 18.11 2.30
CA LEU A 29 20.13 18.48 1.17
C LEU A 29 21.41 19.13 1.70
N ASP A 30 22.55 18.66 1.19
CA ASP A 30 23.84 19.27 1.45
C ASP A 30 24.01 20.57 0.69
N ASN A 31 24.53 21.55 1.43
CA ASN A 31 25.41 22.61 0.98
C ASN A 31 24.88 23.59 -0.09
N ASP A 32 24.13 24.58 0.39
CA ASP A 32 24.53 25.98 0.14
C ASP A 32 24.07 26.92 1.27
N SER A 33 25.03 27.30 2.10
CA SER A 33 25.18 28.51 2.95
C SER A 33 24.01 29.17 3.71
N ASN A 34 22.80 28.64 3.77
CA ASN A 34 21.73 29.20 4.62
C ASN A 34 21.33 28.20 5.72
N TYR A 35 21.61 28.59 6.96
CA TYR A 35 21.40 27.79 8.17
C TYR A 35 19.93 27.34 8.32
N TYR A 36 19.64 26.06 8.04
CA TYR A 36 18.39 25.43 8.46
C TYR A 36 18.57 24.76 9.81
N GLN A 37 18.16 25.47 10.87
CA GLN A 37 18.08 24.91 12.22
C GLN A 37 16.88 23.98 12.31
N THR A 38 17.10 22.69 12.59
CA THR A 38 16.02 21.79 12.96
C THR A 38 15.52 22.15 14.37
N LYS A 39 14.31 22.68 14.50
CA LYS A 39 13.60 22.75 15.79
C LYS A 39 12.79 21.47 15.96
N GLY A 40 13.32 20.49 16.69
CA GLY A 40 12.63 19.23 16.97
C GLY A 40 13.58 18.06 17.20
N LEU A 41 13.03 16.93 17.63
CA LEU A 41 13.75 15.66 17.68
C LEU A 41 14.02 15.19 16.25
N ALA A 42 15.29 15.06 15.88
CA ALA A 42 15.73 14.47 14.63
C ALA A 42 16.40 13.12 14.93
N SER A 43 15.89 12.03 14.35
CA SER A 43 16.57 10.74 14.32
C SER A 43 17.06 10.48 12.90
N THR A 44 18.31 10.06 12.76
CA THR A 44 18.90 9.66 11.47
C THR A 44 19.62 8.33 11.64
N PRO A 45 19.47 7.38 10.69
CA PRO A 45 20.20 6.12 10.69
C PRO A 45 21.67 6.27 10.29
N GLN A 46 22.08 7.43 9.75
CA GLN A 46 23.46 7.69 9.34
C GLN A 46 24.17 8.62 10.33
N LEU A 47 25.14 8.07 11.06
CA LEU A 47 25.96 8.74 12.06
C LEU A 47 27.18 9.51 11.48
N ASN A 48 27.34 9.58 10.16
CA ASN A 48 28.57 10.14 9.56
C ASN A 48 28.54 11.64 9.27
N ARG A 49 27.45 12.33 9.59
CA ARG A 49 27.29 13.77 9.36
C ARG A 49 26.99 14.45 10.67
N ASP A 50 27.88 15.36 11.05
CA ASP A 50 27.72 16.22 12.21
C ASP A 50 26.37 16.95 12.12
N LEU A 51 25.39 16.49 12.91
CA LEU A 51 24.22 17.28 13.23
C LEU A 51 24.71 18.50 14.01
N LYS A 52 24.86 19.64 13.35
CA LYS A 52 25.48 20.83 13.92
C LYS A 52 24.78 21.20 15.24
N LYS A 53 25.56 21.13 16.32
CA LYS A 53 25.21 21.54 17.69
C LYS A 53 24.59 22.93 17.70
N THR A 54 23.44 23.08 18.34
CA THR A 54 23.10 24.33 19.03
C THR A 54 23.56 24.18 20.49
N ASP A 55 24.09 25.24 21.09
CA ASP A 55 24.73 25.24 22.42
C ASP A 55 23.82 24.82 23.60
N ALA A 56 22.59 24.39 23.34
CA ALA A 56 21.66 23.83 24.33
C ALA A 56 21.15 22.41 23.99
N GLY A 57 21.45 21.86 22.82
CA GLY A 57 21.00 20.54 22.39
C GLY A 57 22.01 19.45 22.71
N LYS A 58 21.70 18.55 23.66
CA LYS A 58 22.47 17.31 23.84
C LYS A 58 22.06 16.31 22.78
N CYS A 59 22.98 15.91 21.90
CA CYS A 59 22.81 14.70 21.10
C CYS A 59 22.85 13.49 22.04
N VAL A 60 21.72 12.83 22.23
CA VAL A 60 21.68 11.55 22.93
C VAL A 60 22.06 10.49 21.92
N ILE A 61 23.35 10.14 21.90
CA ILE A 61 23.85 8.95 21.20
C ILE A 61 23.61 7.79 22.16
N ASP A 62 22.48 7.12 22.00
CA ASP A 62 22.26 5.84 22.67
C ASP A 62 22.80 4.72 21.75
N PRO A 63 23.92 4.05 22.09
CA PRO A 63 24.43 2.93 21.31
C PRO A 63 23.47 1.73 21.26
N LYS A 64 22.38 1.76 22.05
CA LYS A 64 21.30 0.76 22.09
C LYS A 64 19.96 1.25 21.54
N ALA A 65 19.83 2.50 21.11
CA ALA A 65 18.67 2.93 20.31
C ALA A 65 18.86 2.52 18.85
N THR A 66 19.06 1.22 18.64
CA THR A 66 18.84 0.61 17.34
C THR A 66 17.34 0.67 17.12
N PHE A 67 16.85 1.77 16.53
CA PHE A 67 15.60 1.67 15.79
C PHE A 67 15.81 0.48 14.86
N ALA A 68 15.00 -0.57 15.02
CA ALA A 68 15.03 -1.67 14.08
C ALA A 68 14.90 -1.02 12.69
N PRO A 69 15.90 -1.16 11.81
CA PRO A 69 15.83 -0.51 10.51
C PRO A 69 14.53 -0.99 9.87
N TYR A 70 13.63 -0.05 9.57
CA TYR A 70 12.36 -0.35 8.92
C TYR A 70 12.70 -0.86 7.53
N LYS A 71 12.78 -2.18 7.38
CA LYS A 71 13.03 -2.82 6.09
C LYS A 71 11.70 -2.87 5.36
N ILE A 72 11.63 -2.19 4.21
CA ILE A 72 10.50 -2.38 3.30
C ILE A 72 10.54 -3.83 2.82
N PRO A 73 9.47 -4.63 3.03
CA PRO A 73 9.47 -6.04 2.64
C PRO A 73 9.56 -6.15 1.12
N SER A 74 10.38 -7.09 0.65
CA SER A 74 10.43 -7.44 -0.78
C SER A 74 9.23 -8.29 -1.17
N TYR A 75 8.98 -8.45 -2.47
CA TYR A 75 8.00 -9.42 -2.98
C TYR A 75 8.19 -10.82 -2.40
N ALA A 76 9.44 -11.29 -2.31
CA ALA A 76 9.76 -12.60 -1.76
C ALA A 76 9.41 -12.70 -0.27
N ASP A 77 9.64 -11.61 0.50
CA ASP A 77 9.25 -11.53 1.90
C ASP A 77 7.71 -11.60 2.04
N LEU A 78 6.98 -10.79 1.26
CA LEU A 78 5.51 -10.80 1.26
C LEU A 78 4.94 -12.17 0.85
N LYS A 79 5.47 -12.79 -0.20
CA LYS A 79 5.02 -14.12 -0.65
C LYS A 79 5.31 -15.19 0.40
N SER A 80 6.50 -15.17 1.00
CA SER A 80 6.87 -16.14 2.03
C SER A 80 5.90 -16.08 3.21
N VAL A 81 5.63 -14.88 3.73
CA VAL A 81 4.74 -14.69 4.88
C VAL A 81 3.28 -15.00 4.53
N TYR A 82 2.75 -14.44 3.44
CA TYR A 82 1.31 -14.47 3.16
C TYR A 82 0.85 -15.62 2.28
N PHE A 83 1.73 -16.20 1.47
CA PHE A 83 1.40 -17.35 0.64
C PHE A 83 2.05 -18.63 1.17
N ASP A 84 3.36 -18.68 1.38
CA ASP A 84 4.04 -19.93 1.70
C ASP A 84 3.74 -20.40 3.14
N GLN A 85 3.89 -19.51 4.11
CA GLN A 85 3.67 -19.79 5.54
C GLN A 85 2.20 -19.74 5.97
N SER A 86 1.31 -19.25 5.10
CA SER A 86 -0.11 -19.13 5.41
C SER A 86 -0.71 -20.51 5.78
N LYS A 87 -1.59 -20.56 6.77
CA LYS A 87 -2.33 -21.78 7.13
C LYS A 87 -3.67 -21.91 6.38
N SER A 88 -3.94 -21.01 5.42
CA SER A 88 -5.18 -21.07 4.65
C SER A 88 -5.29 -22.39 3.89
N THR A 89 -6.46 -23.01 4.01
CA THR A 89 -6.82 -24.23 3.27
C THR A 89 -7.26 -23.94 1.83
N ARG A 90 -7.38 -22.66 1.46
CA ARG A 90 -7.92 -22.20 0.18
C ARG A 90 -6.85 -21.45 -0.62
N LYS A 91 -5.81 -22.22 -0.94
CA LYS A 91 -4.67 -21.81 -1.77
C LYS A 91 -4.70 -22.52 -3.10
N SER A 92 -4.44 -21.78 -4.16
CA SER A 92 -4.29 -22.33 -5.51
C SER A 92 -2.95 -21.89 -6.09
N THR A 93 -2.27 -22.79 -6.80
CA THR A 93 -1.03 -22.49 -7.52
C THR A 93 -1.23 -22.76 -9.00
N LEU A 94 -0.98 -21.74 -9.82
CA LEU A 94 -0.91 -21.83 -11.27
C LEU A 94 0.56 -21.87 -11.67
N SER A 95 1.00 -22.95 -12.30
CA SER A 95 2.42 -23.24 -12.56
C SER A 95 3.03 -22.44 -13.72
N SER A 96 2.22 -21.69 -14.47
CA SER A 96 2.60 -20.91 -15.64
C SER A 96 1.90 -19.55 -15.66
N ASN A 97 2.11 -18.79 -16.74
CA ASN A 97 1.32 -17.60 -17.03
C ASN A 97 -0.18 -17.91 -16.92
N ALA A 98 -0.93 -16.94 -16.40
CA ALA A 98 -2.35 -17.06 -16.17
C ALA A 98 -3.09 -15.87 -16.78
N ASN A 99 -4.30 -16.12 -17.27
CA ASN A 99 -5.25 -15.08 -17.61
C ASN A 99 -6.38 -15.02 -16.57
N GLN A 100 -7.25 -14.04 -16.73
CA GLN A 100 -8.46 -13.87 -15.92
C GLN A 100 -9.31 -15.15 -15.80
N GLY A 101 -9.44 -15.94 -16.87
CA GLY A 101 -10.19 -17.19 -16.86
C GLY A 101 -9.56 -18.20 -15.90
N ASN A 102 -8.24 -18.43 -16.01
CA ASN A 102 -7.52 -19.34 -15.12
C ASN A 102 -7.64 -18.95 -13.64
N ILE A 103 -7.59 -17.65 -13.35
CA ILE A 103 -7.78 -17.13 -11.99
C ILE A 103 -9.21 -17.38 -11.50
N THR A 104 -10.20 -17.11 -12.35
CA THR A 104 -11.62 -17.32 -12.04
C THR A 104 -11.89 -18.80 -11.75
N ASP A 105 -11.37 -19.69 -12.59
CA ASP A 105 -11.49 -21.14 -12.42
C ASP A 105 -10.84 -21.62 -11.12
N SER A 106 -9.70 -21.01 -10.74
CA SER A 106 -8.98 -21.34 -9.50
C SER A 106 -9.72 -20.93 -8.22
N ILE A 107 -10.63 -19.96 -8.32
CA ILE A 107 -11.50 -19.53 -7.21
C ILE A 107 -12.70 -20.49 -7.10
N GLY A 108 -13.19 -20.97 -8.25
CA GLY A 108 -14.33 -21.87 -8.36
C GLY A 108 -15.66 -21.18 -8.05
N ASN A 109 -16.75 -21.95 -8.09
CA ASN A 109 -18.12 -21.49 -7.75
C ASN A 109 -18.44 -21.62 -6.25
N ASP A 110 -17.42 -21.65 -5.40
CA ASP A 110 -17.59 -21.93 -3.97
C ASP A 110 -18.27 -20.74 -3.28
N ALA A 111 -19.60 -20.82 -3.12
CA ALA A 111 -20.48 -19.78 -2.60
C ALA A 111 -20.31 -19.44 -1.11
N THR A 112 -19.27 -19.97 -0.46
CA THR A 112 -19.03 -19.72 0.97
C THR A 112 -18.43 -18.34 1.19
N THR A 113 -19.15 -17.52 1.96
CA THR A 113 -18.98 -16.07 2.10
C THR A 113 -17.89 -15.61 3.07
N GLU A 114 -17.12 -16.52 3.67
CA GLU A 114 -16.41 -16.20 4.91
C GLU A 114 -14.89 -16.45 4.92
N LEU A 115 -14.29 -16.92 3.84
CA LEU A 115 -12.86 -17.23 3.84
C LEU A 115 -12.12 -16.58 2.67
N ASP A 116 -10.98 -15.97 2.98
CA ASP A 116 -10.05 -15.36 2.04
C ASP A 116 -9.53 -16.39 1.02
N ARG A 117 -9.24 -15.93 -0.20
CA ARG A 117 -8.56 -16.73 -1.25
C ARG A 117 -7.15 -16.26 -1.49
N LEU A 118 -6.24 -17.22 -1.58
CA LEU A 118 -4.83 -16.99 -1.91
C LEU A 118 -4.52 -17.70 -3.22
N ILE A 119 -4.06 -16.96 -4.21
CA ILE A 119 -3.70 -17.51 -5.51
C ILE A 119 -2.26 -17.13 -5.79
N TYR A 120 -1.45 -18.11 -6.19
CA TYR A 120 -0.10 -17.88 -6.65
C TYR A 120 0.02 -18.28 -8.12
N VAL A 121 0.60 -17.39 -8.91
CA VAL A 121 0.88 -17.58 -10.33
C VAL A 121 2.38 -17.54 -10.53
N ASN A 122 2.95 -18.69 -10.88
CA ASN A 122 4.35 -18.83 -11.26
C ASN A 122 4.57 -18.39 -12.72
N GLY A 123 4.27 -17.13 -12.99
CA GLY A 123 4.30 -16.53 -14.31
C GLY A 123 3.65 -15.15 -14.29
N SER A 124 3.45 -14.56 -15.46
CA SER A 124 2.76 -13.29 -15.63
C SER A 124 1.25 -13.47 -15.61
N VAL A 125 0.53 -12.42 -15.18
CA VAL A 125 -0.93 -12.38 -15.18
C VAL A 125 -1.43 -11.38 -16.21
N THR A 126 -2.42 -11.77 -17.01
CA THR A 126 -3.10 -10.85 -17.96
C THR A 126 -4.60 -10.79 -17.71
N ILE A 127 -5.12 -9.59 -17.48
CA ILE A 127 -6.56 -9.32 -17.32
C ILE A 127 -7.10 -8.77 -18.64
N THR A 128 -7.97 -9.53 -19.31
CA THR A 128 -8.37 -9.26 -20.71
C THR A 128 -9.87 -9.17 -20.94
N GLY A 129 -10.73 -9.42 -19.94
CA GLY A 129 -12.19 -9.38 -20.09
C GLY A 129 -12.85 -8.39 -19.15
N ASN A 130 -14.02 -7.89 -19.54
CA ASN A 130 -14.87 -7.09 -18.65
C ASN A 130 -15.45 -7.97 -17.53
N GLY A 131 -15.56 -7.43 -16.32
CA GLY A 131 -16.13 -8.14 -15.18
C GLY A 131 -15.19 -9.19 -14.59
N PHE A 132 -14.01 -8.74 -14.15
CA PHE A 132 -13.07 -9.55 -13.38
C PHE A 132 -13.79 -10.14 -12.15
N LEU A 133 -13.95 -11.46 -12.15
CA LEU A 133 -14.63 -12.21 -11.08
C LEU A 133 -16.09 -11.76 -10.85
N ASN A 134 -16.89 -11.74 -11.92
CA ASN A 134 -18.37 -11.62 -11.84
C ASN A 134 -19.03 -12.71 -10.96
N ALA A 135 -18.29 -13.71 -10.51
CA ALA A 135 -18.78 -14.80 -9.67
C ALA A 135 -18.78 -14.39 -8.18
N LYS A 136 -19.98 -14.41 -7.57
CA LYS A 136 -20.16 -14.48 -6.13
C LYS A 136 -19.46 -15.74 -5.61
N PRO A 137 -18.79 -15.71 -4.44
CA PRO A 137 -18.99 -14.77 -3.34
C PRO A 137 -18.02 -13.58 -3.31
N VAL A 138 -18.47 -12.50 -2.67
CA VAL A 138 -17.69 -11.27 -2.49
C VAL A 138 -16.81 -11.40 -1.26
N ILE A 139 -15.62 -11.96 -1.45
CA ILE A 139 -14.62 -12.28 -0.42
C ILE A 139 -13.29 -11.55 -0.68
N PRO A 140 -12.39 -11.46 0.30
CA PRO A 140 -11.03 -11.00 0.08
C PRO A 140 -10.23 -12.00 -0.76
N ILE A 141 -9.56 -11.50 -1.81
CA ILE A 141 -8.75 -12.30 -2.73
C ILE A 141 -7.39 -11.66 -2.88
N ILE A 142 -6.35 -12.46 -2.68
CA ILE A 142 -4.96 -12.04 -2.86
C ILE A 142 -4.32 -12.88 -3.94
N ILE A 143 -3.73 -12.21 -4.92
CA ILE A 143 -3.10 -12.83 -6.07
C ILE A 143 -1.63 -12.45 -6.09
N PHE A 144 -0.77 -13.43 -5.87
CA PHE A 144 0.67 -13.34 -6.04
C PHE A 144 1.02 -13.74 -7.47
N THR A 145 1.81 -12.92 -8.16
CA THR A 145 2.38 -13.25 -9.47
C THR A 145 3.88 -13.02 -9.45
N ASN A 146 4.66 -14.00 -9.92
CA ASN A 146 6.12 -13.90 -9.90
C ASN A 146 6.65 -12.85 -10.87
N ASN A 147 5.98 -12.68 -12.01
CA ASN A 147 6.43 -11.80 -13.08
C ASN A 147 5.51 -10.57 -13.17
N ASP A 148 5.16 -10.17 -14.38
CA ASP A 148 4.43 -8.94 -14.65
C ASP A 148 2.91 -9.14 -14.56
N LEU A 149 2.21 -8.06 -14.21
CA LEU A 149 0.76 -7.96 -14.29
C LEU A 149 0.38 -7.02 -15.43
N THR A 150 -0.43 -7.49 -16.38
CA THR A 150 -0.96 -6.68 -17.47
C THR A 150 -2.48 -6.55 -17.32
N ILE A 151 -2.99 -5.32 -17.28
CA ILE A 151 -4.41 -5.02 -17.12
C ILE A 151 -4.89 -4.35 -18.40
N ASN A 152 -5.59 -5.09 -19.24
CA ASN A 152 -6.11 -4.61 -20.51
C ASN A 152 -7.57 -4.15 -20.44
N ASN A 153 -8.29 -4.49 -19.37
CA ASN A 153 -9.69 -4.13 -19.15
C ASN A 153 -9.96 -3.73 -17.69
N ASN A 154 -11.10 -3.08 -17.48
CA ASN A 154 -11.51 -2.61 -16.16
C ASN A 154 -11.60 -3.75 -15.14
N ILE A 155 -11.14 -3.46 -13.92
CA ILE A 155 -11.29 -4.34 -12.77
C ILE A 155 -12.39 -3.73 -11.91
N ASP A 156 -13.60 -4.27 -12.03
CA ASP A 156 -14.75 -3.95 -11.17
C ASP A 156 -15.05 -5.17 -10.29
N PHE A 157 -14.31 -5.30 -9.19
CA PHE A 157 -14.50 -6.37 -8.23
C PHE A 157 -14.91 -5.79 -6.88
N ALA A 158 -16.06 -6.25 -6.37
CA ALA A 158 -16.53 -5.93 -5.02
C ALA A 158 -16.60 -4.40 -4.74
N HIS A 159 -16.75 -3.56 -5.77
CA HIS A 159 -16.71 -2.09 -5.63
C HIS A 159 -17.65 -1.59 -4.53
N ASN A 160 -18.89 -2.07 -4.55
CA ASN A 160 -19.97 -1.71 -3.62
C ASN A 160 -20.07 -2.62 -2.38
N SER A 161 -19.11 -3.51 -2.14
CA SER A 161 -19.13 -4.40 -0.98
C SER A 161 -18.08 -4.01 0.04
N SER A 162 -18.48 -4.08 1.32
CA SER A 162 -17.59 -3.91 2.47
C SER A 162 -16.76 -5.16 2.77
N ASN A 163 -17.19 -6.32 2.27
CA ASN A 163 -16.66 -7.63 2.71
C ASN A 163 -15.70 -8.26 1.68
N GLY A 164 -15.63 -7.72 0.47
CA GLY A 164 -14.73 -8.20 -0.57
C GLY A 164 -13.69 -7.16 -0.95
N GLY A 165 -12.54 -7.65 -1.37
CA GLY A 165 -11.47 -6.82 -1.89
C GLY A 165 -10.44 -7.66 -2.62
N LEU A 166 -9.81 -7.04 -3.63
CA LEU A 166 -8.80 -7.65 -4.45
C LEU A 166 -7.46 -6.99 -4.18
N VAL A 167 -6.44 -7.81 -3.93
CA VAL A 167 -5.05 -7.38 -3.78
C VAL A 167 -4.17 -8.15 -4.75
N PHE A 168 -3.42 -7.43 -5.58
CA PHE A 168 -2.35 -8.00 -6.39
C PHE A 168 -1.00 -7.71 -5.74
N VAL A 169 -0.18 -8.75 -5.61
CA VAL A 169 1.22 -8.66 -5.20
C VAL A 169 2.07 -9.19 -6.34
N VAL A 170 2.85 -8.32 -6.95
CA VAL A 170 3.48 -8.52 -8.26
C VAL A 170 5.00 -8.47 -8.11
N GLY A 171 5.69 -9.54 -8.54
CA GLY A 171 7.16 -9.63 -8.49
C GLY A 171 7.85 -8.84 -9.59
N GLY A 172 7.14 -8.52 -10.68
CA GLY A 172 7.61 -7.70 -11.78
C GLY A 172 6.92 -6.33 -11.88
N ASN A 173 6.76 -5.86 -13.11
CA ASN A 173 6.10 -4.61 -13.45
C ASN A 173 4.59 -4.77 -13.57
N VAL A 174 3.86 -3.67 -13.43
CA VAL A 174 2.42 -3.59 -13.69
C VAL A 174 2.18 -2.68 -14.88
N ASN A 175 1.47 -3.17 -15.89
CA ASN A 175 1.14 -2.44 -17.09
C ASN A 175 -0.38 -2.27 -17.18
N ILE A 176 -0.88 -1.06 -16.93
CA ILE A 176 -2.30 -0.73 -17.07
C ILE A 176 -2.50 -0.12 -18.46
N HIS A 177 -3.33 -0.74 -19.28
CA HIS A 177 -3.61 -0.27 -20.63
C HIS A 177 -4.34 1.07 -20.62
N LYS A 178 -4.07 1.92 -21.63
CA LYS A 178 -4.64 3.28 -21.74
C LYS A 178 -6.18 3.32 -21.76
N ASP A 179 -6.81 2.24 -22.19
CA ASP A 179 -8.28 2.14 -22.32
C ASP A 179 -8.97 1.70 -21.02
N VAL A 180 -8.19 1.31 -20.00
CA VAL A 180 -8.72 1.00 -18.66
C VAL A 180 -9.14 2.30 -17.99
N THR A 181 -10.39 2.42 -17.56
CA THR A 181 -10.94 3.59 -16.87
C THR A 181 -11.17 3.36 -15.38
N GLN A 182 -11.24 2.10 -14.94
CA GLN A 182 -11.53 1.75 -13.55
C GLN A 182 -10.72 0.55 -13.06
N ILE A 183 -10.16 0.66 -11.85
CA ILE A 183 -9.51 -0.42 -11.11
C ILE A 183 -9.96 -0.40 -9.65
N ASP A 184 -10.62 -1.47 -9.21
CA ASP A 184 -11.05 -1.69 -7.82
C ASP A 184 -10.16 -2.72 -7.13
N ALA A 185 -8.90 -2.36 -6.91
CA ALA A 185 -7.91 -3.23 -6.29
C ALA A 185 -6.79 -2.44 -5.61
N VAL A 186 -6.12 -3.09 -4.66
CA VAL A 186 -4.78 -2.68 -4.24
C VAL A 186 -3.76 -3.43 -5.08
N ILE A 187 -2.82 -2.71 -5.66
CA ILE A 187 -1.73 -3.27 -6.46
C ILE A 187 -0.42 -2.92 -5.79
N ILE A 188 0.32 -3.95 -5.41
CA ILE A 188 1.65 -3.87 -4.81
C ILE A 188 2.62 -4.51 -5.79
N ALA A 189 3.63 -3.77 -6.23
CA ALA A 189 4.61 -4.24 -7.22
C ALA A 189 6.04 -4.09 -6.70
N GLN A 190 6.89 -5.08 -6.97
CA GLN A 190 8.34 -4.93 -6.81
C GLN A 190 8.91 -4.04 -7.93
N GLY A 191 8.33 -4.11 -9.14
CA GLY A 191 8.72 -3.31 -10.30
C GLY A 191 8.01 -1.96 -10.41
N ASN A 192 8.09 -1.34 -11.58
CA ASN A 192 7.38 -0.11 -11.90
C ASN A 192 5.89 -0.39 -12.17
N ILE A 193 5.03 0.58 -11.86
CA ILE A 193 3.61 0.57 -12.23
C ILE A 193 3.40 1.63 -13.31
N TYR A 194 2.97 1.23 -14.49
CA TYR A 194 2.70 2.12 -15.62
C TYR A 194 1.19 2.29 -15.82
N THR A 195 0.68 3.52 -15.75
CA THR A 195 -0.77 3.79 -15.82
C THR A 195 -1.36 3.81 -17.24
N ALA A 196 -0.52 3.84 -18.28
CA ALA A 196 -0.95 4.00 -19.69
C ALA A 196 -0.21 3.09 -20.69
N GLY A 197 0.19 1.89 -20.27
CA GLY A 197 0.93 0.91 -21.08
C GLY A 197 2.41 0.83 -20.71
N SER A 198 3.07 -0.25 -21.13
CA SER A 198 4.46 -0.53 -20.74
C SER A 198 5.43 0.55 -21.20
N GLY A 199 6.37 0.91 -20.32
CA GLY A 199 7.44 1.86 -20.63
C GLY A 199 6.98 3.31 -20.80
N CYS A 200 5.73 3.64 -20.45
CA CYS A 200 5.25 5.00 -20.48
C CYS A 200 6.02 5.90 -19.49
N SER A 201 6.09 7.19 -19.79
CA SER A 201 6.78 8.18 -18.96
C SER A 201 6.00 9.49 -18.93
N HIS A 202 6.13 10.24 -17.84
CA HIS A 202 5.61 11.60 -17.72
C HIS A 202 6.16 12.53 -18.82
N SER A 203 7.37 12.28 -19.32
CA SER A 203 7.99 13.05 -20.41
C SER A 203 7.39 12.76 -21.79
N SER A 204 6.63 11.67 -21.93
CA SER A 204 5.97 11.27 -23.16
C SER A 204 4.57 10.74 -22.83
N PRO A 205 3.66 11.61 -22.39
CA PRO A 205 2.35 11.18 -21.92
C PRO A 205 1.49 10.68 -23.09
N VAL A 206 0.61 9.73 -22.78
CA VAL A 206 -0.27 9.05 -23.73
C VAL A 206 -1.66 9.67 -23.64
N SER A 207 -2.23 10.08 -24.77
CA SER A 207 -3.64 10.50 -24.82
C SER A 207 -4.54 9.30 -24.53
N SER A 208 -5.37 9.41 -23.50
CA SER A 208 -6.17 8.30 -22.99
C SER A 208 -7.42 8.78 -22.25
N GLN A 209 -8.29 7.86 -21.88
CA GLN A 209 -9.40 8.13 -20.97
C GLN A 209 -8.89 8.33 -19.53
N PRO A 210 -9.65 9.02 -18.65
CA PRO A 210 -9.28 9.15 -17.25
C PRO A 210 -9.30 7.79 -16.53
N LEU A 211 -8.35 7.57 -15.62
CA LEU A 211 -8.29 6.38 -14.78
C LEU A 211 -8.75 6.68 -13.36
N THR A 212 -9.71 5.92 -12.84
CA THR A 212 -10.03 5.90 -11.41
C THR A 212 -9.56 4.59 -10.78
N VAL A 213 -8.67 4.69 -9.80
CA VAL A 213 -8.23 3.56 -8.98
C VAL A 213 -8.88 3.66 -7.61
N ASN A 214 -9.84 2.80 -7.32
CA ASN A 214 -10.42 2.67 -5.98
C ASN A 214 -9.62 1.64 -5.18
N GLY A 215 -8.55 2.11 -4.55
CA GLY A 215 -7.56 1.28 -3.89
C GLY A 215 -6.25 2.02 -3.72
N SER A 216 -5.14 1.32 -3.93
CA SER A 216 -3.80 1.87 -3.78
C SER A 216 -2.85 1.26 -4.81
N LEU A 217 -1.90 2.07 -5.30
CA LEU A 217 -0.77 1.62 -6.11
C LEU A 217 0.50 1.79 -5.25
N ILE A 218 1.24 0.71 -5.04
CA ILE A 218 2.39 0.67 -4.14
C ILE A 218 3.56 0.01 -4.85
N THR A 219 4.73 0.63 -4.82
CA THR A 219 5.99 0.03 -5.26
C THR A 219 6.86 -0.32 -4.05
N LEU A 220 7.46 -1.51 -4.03
CA LEU A 220 8.25 -2.02 -2.90
C LEU A 220 9.74 -1.72 -3.01
N ALA A 221 10.24 -1.45 -4.22
CA ALA A 221 11.64 -1.14 -4.45
C ALA A 221 11.89 0.37 -4.46
N ASP A 222 12.94 0.80 -3.77
CA ASP A 222 13.31 2.23 -3.64
C ASP A 222 13.65 2.90 -4.97
N ASP A 223 14.09 2.11 -5.97
CA ASP A 223 14.45 2.59 -7.30
C ASP A 223 13.29 2.50 -8.32
N LYS A 224 12.11 2.04 -7.88
CA LYS A 224 10.91 1.89 -8.72
C LYS A 224 9.82 2.84 -8.28
N THR A 225 8.99 3.24 -9.25
CA THR A 225 7.96 4.27 -9.02
C THR A 225 6.69 3.95 -9.79
N VAL A 226 5.57 4.47 -9.31
CA VAL A 226 4.34 4.60 -10.11
C VAL A 226 4.56 5.70 -11.15
N LYS A 227 4.47 5.34 -12.44
CA LYS A 227 4.57 6.24 -13.59
C LYS A 227 3.18 6.65 -14.04
N PHE A 228 2.80 7.88 -13.70
CA PHE A 228 1.60 8.54 -14.20
C PHE A 228 1.87 9.09 -15.59
N CYS A 229 1.20 8.53 -16.59
CA CYS A 229 1.51 8.73 -17.99
C CYS A 229 0.32 9.19 -18.81
N ARG A 230 -0.86 9.38 -18.21
CA ARG A 230 -2.06 9.74 -18.95
C ARG A 230 -2.13 11.24 -19.19
N LYS A 231 -2.64 11.61 -20.36
CA LYS A 231 -2.99 13.00 -20.70
C LYS A 231 -4.42 13.03 -21.21
N LEU A 232 -5.19 13.95 -20.67
CA LEU A 232 -6.52 14.28 -21.18
C LEU A 232 -6.41 15.46 -22.15
N ASP A 233 -7.33 15.51 -23.11
CA ASP A 233 -7.43 16.66 -24.01
C ASP A 233 -8.00 17.90 -23.29
N ASN A 234 -8.80 17.68 -22.23
CA ASN A 234 -9.32 18.71 -21.34
C ASN A 234 -8.71 18.61 -19.93
N ASN A 235 -8.14 19.72 -19.43
CA ASN A 235 -7.59 19.78 -18.07
C ASN A 235 -8.65 20.10 -17.01
N SER A 236 -9.91 19.78 -17.28
CA SER A 236 -11.04 20.04 -16.36
C SER A 236 -11.18 18.95 -15.29
N GLU A 237 -10.66 17.77 -15.56
CA GLU A 237 -10.67 16.61 -14.66
C GLU A 237 -9.24 16.03 -14.55
N PRO A 238 -8.90 15.34 -13.45
CA PRO A 238 -7.61 14.67 -13.33
C PRO A 238 -7.52 13.46 -14.27
N ALA A 239 -6.37 13.29 -14.93
CA ALA A 239 -6.10 12.15 -15.82
C ALA A 239 -6.02 10.82 -15.06
N GLU A 240 -5.52 10.85 -13.83
CA GLU A 240 -5.52 9.73 -12.90
C GLU A 240 -6.04 10.18 -11.53
N LYS A 241 -6.98 9.40 -10.98
CA LYS A 241 -7.58 9.61 -9.67
C LYS A 241 -7.40 8.36 -8.82
N ILE A 242 -6.75 8.49 -7.67
CA ILE A 242 -6.57 7.39 -6.72
C ILE A 242 -7.44 7.68 -5.50
N ILE A 243 -8.41 6.81 -5.24
CA ILE A 243 -9.34 6.91 -4.13
C ILE A 243 -9.03 5.76 -3.17
N HIS A 244 -8.37 6.08 -2.06
CA HIS A 244 -8.08 5.09 -1.04
C HIS A 244 -9.36 4.59 -0.38
N GLN A 245 -9.54 3.28 -0.32
CA GLN A 245 -10.68 2.66 0.35
C GLN A 245 -10.22 1.97 1.65
N PRO A 246 -10.76 2.37 2.83
CA PRO A 246 -10.37 1.79 4.13
C PRO A 246 -10.61 0.28 4.25
N LYS A 247 -11.52 -0.30 3.46
CA LYS A 247 -11.79 -1.76 3.46
C LYS A 247 -10.52 -2.57 3.18
N TYR A 248 -9.62 -2.06 2.35
CA TYR A 248 -8.34 -2.70 2.07
C TYR A 248 -7.37 -2.62 3.24
N LEU A 249 -7.48 -1.64 4.14
CA LEU A 249 -6.68 -1.61 5.38
C LEU A 249 -7.09 -2.74 6.32
N VAL A 250 -8.36 -3.15 6.33
CA VAL A 250 -8.81 -4.30 7.14
C VAL A 250 -8.27 -5.61 6.56
N ILE A 251 -8.34 -5.77 5.23
CA ILE A 251 -7.76 -6.92 4.53
C ILE A 251 -6.24 -6.96 4.77
N LEU A 252 -5.55 -5.82 4.62
CA LEU A 252 -4.11 -5.70 4.88
C LEU A 252 -3.75 -5.81 6.36
N ARG A 253 -4.62 -5.47 7.32
CA ARG A 253 -4.33 -5.58 8.76
C ARG A 253 -4.15 -7.03 9.18
N ASN A 254 -4.99 -7.94 8.67
CA ASN A 254 -4.83 -9.37 8.96
C ASN A 254 -3.55 -9.95 8.34
N LEU A 255 -2.99 -9.24 7.37
CA LEU A 255 -1.75 -9.62 6.66
C LEU A 255 -0.55 -8.94 7.35
N MET A 256 -0.41 -7.63 7.27
CA MET A 256 0.74 -6.85 7.72
C MET A 256 0.77 -6.53 9.22
N SER A 257 -0.07 -7.18 10.03
CA SER A 257 0.06 -7.12 11.49
C SER A 257 1.15 -8.08 11.94
N ASP A 258 2.40 -7.63 11.89
CA ASP A 258 3.47 -8.26 12.64
C ASP A 258 3.13 -8.18 14.14
N THR A 259 2.71 -9.29 14.73
CA THR A 259 2.82 -9.42 16.18
C THR A 259 4.31 -9.45 16.49
N LEU A 260 4.86 -8.32 16.92
CA LEU A 260 6.20 -8.24 17.53
C LEU A 260 6.20 -9.19 18.74
N GLN A 261 6.53 -10.45 18.55
CA GLN A 261 6.85 -11.35 19.64
C GLN A 261 8.21 -10.92 20.20
N LYS A 262 8.15 -9.97 21.13
CA LYS A 262 9.29 -9.58 21.94
C LYS A 262 9.47 -10.65 23.03
N TRP A 263 10.06 -11.78 22.67
CA TRP A 263 10.59 -12.71 23.65
C TRP A 263 12.06 -12.35 23.91
N SER A 264 12.34 -11.86 25.12
CA SER A 264 13.68 -11.95 25.69
C SER A 264 13.55 -12.61 27.06
N GLU A 265 13.98 -13.86 27.16
CA GLU A 265 14.33 -14.41 28.46
C GLU A 265 15.70 -13.82 28.80
N ILE A 266 15.74 -13.00 29.85
CA ILE A 266 16.99 -12.51 30.40
C ILE A 266 17.44 -13.58 31.40
N GLN A 267 18.55 -14.27 31.10
CA GLN A 267 19.32 -15.00 32.11
C GLN A 267 20.25 -14.04 32.85
#